data_AF-A0A1E4TSZ4-F1
#
_entry.id   AF-A0A1E4TSZ4-F1
#
_cell.length_a   1.000
_cell.length_b   1.000
_cell.length_c   1.000
_cell.angle_alpha   90.00
_cell.angle_beta   90.00
_cell.angle_gamma   90.00
#
_symmetry.space_group_name_H-M   'P 1'
#
loop_
_entity.id
_entity.type
_entity.pdbx_description
1 polymer ?
#
loop_
_entity_poly.entity_id
_entity_poly.type
_entity_poly.pdbx_seq_one_letter_code
_entity_poly.pdbx_strand_id
1 'polypeptide(L)'
;MASIITPERLLKLWQDQLLRPSWYLFAANTLAACNQPQEIPKIYHMALKTADGKEATLQTANEAIEQCEKTLKRRAEGSMNAGSVENSNVGLHTSSFSSLESMIPSMNNTFKEKLSSGYNAKLIADQSGVTIRMREGLLKGLPICGIPMTINAINSLNGSIPHYLTTSEAVDAGALAVLSSLVEVRRKSQKAKLSPQTMAIKLGPSSINRNFWKSYFQIKEEREDGYRLFNIMSNKKRDKFISMINGASNELYKYMINDLHGSLLAFENILERKETALCILGSVFPQRVDNMLKNYFRGAIRNGNSREEIYYARLMGIEICKWCGVEFDGEVPRYKLLKQDTKEKDKKLKKIIKKQNLKVVKKSMIQLNRI
;
A
#
# COMPACT_ATOMS: atom_id res chain seq x y z
N MET A 1 3.07 -13.35 -21.45
CA MET A 1 2.86 -11.90 -21.66
C MET A 1 4.11 -11.17 -21.18
N ALA A 2 4.49 -10.08 -21.86
CA ALA A 2 5.63 -9.26 -21.42
C ALA A 2 5.31 -8.58 -20.07
N SER A 3 6.32 -8.46 -19.21
CA SER A 3 6.23 -7.75 -17.93
C SER A 3 5.82 -6.29 -18.14
N ILE A 4 4.80 -5.83 -17.41
CA ILE A 4 4.35 -4.42 -17.49
C ILE A 4 5.32 -3.52 -16.73
N ILE A 5 5.78 -3.92 -15.55
CA ILE A 5 6.73 -3.14 -14.76
C ILE A 5 8.16 -3.53 -15.18
N THR A 6 8.80 -2.64 -15.93
CA THR A 6 10.23 -2.70 -16.26
C THR A 6 11.04 -1.92 -15.21
N PRO A 7 12.37 -2.11 -15.12
CA PRO A 7 13.23 -1.31 -14.24
C PRO A 7 13.07 0.21 -14.43
N GLU A 8 12.93 0.67 -15.68
CA GLU A 8 12.76 2.10 -16.00
C GLU A 8 11.41 2.62 -15.50
N ARG A 9 10.34 1.85 -15.72
CA ARG A 9 9.00 2.21 -15.23
C ARG A 9 8.98 2.24 -13.70
N LEU A 10 9.62 1.27 -13.05
CA LEU A 10 9.71 1.17 -11.60
C LEU A 10 10.49 2.36 -11.00
N LEU A 11 11.64 2.69 -11.58
CA LEU A 11 12.41 3.86 -11.18
C LEU A 11 11.61 5.16 -11.38
N LYS A 12 10.90 5.27 -12.51
CA LYS A 12 10.05 6.44 -12.80
C LYS A 12 8.94 6.63 -11.77
N LEU A 13 8.28 5.56 -11.34
CA LEU A 13 7.25 5.62 -10.30
C LEU A 13 7.81 6.14 -8.96
N TRP A 14 9.05 5.75 -8.61
CA TRP A 14 9.70 6.18 -7.36
C TRP A 14 10.20 7.63 -7.40
N GLN A 15 10.60 8.14 -8.57
CA GLN A 15 11.25 9.45 -8.73
C GLN A 15 10.35 10.64 -8.34
N ASP A 16 9.04 10.43 -8.22
CA ASP A 16 8.12 11.46 -7.79
C ASP A 16 8.34 11.84 -6.31
N GLN A 17 9.01 12.97 -6.10
CA GLN A 17 9.38 13.42 -4.76
C GLN A 17 8.18 13.71 -3.85
N LEU A 18 7.03 14.10 -4.41
CA LEU A 18 5.84 14.43 -3.61
C LEU A 18 5.05 13.20 -3.20
N LEU A 19 5.20 12.08 -3.92
CA LEU A 19 4.58 10.81 -3.56
C LEU A 19 5.57 9.85 -2.90
N ARG A 20 6.86 10.20 -2.79
CA ARG A 20 7.94 9.31 -2.34
C ARG A 20 7.65 8.48 -1.06
N PRO A 21 6.96 8.95 0.00
CA PRO A 21 6.68 8.09 1.15
C PRO A 21 5.60 7.02 0.89
N SER A 22 4.74 7.22 -0.11
CA SER A 22 3.51 6.44 -0.30
C SER A 22 3.23 6.05 -1.76
N TRP A 23 4.19 6.24 -2.67
CA TRP A 23 4.04 5.99 -4.11
C TRP A 23 3.63 4.53 -4.39
N TYR A 24 4.22 3.59 -3.65
CA TYR A 24 3.97 2.16 -3.79
C TYR A 24 2.54 1.79 -3.38
N LEU A 25 1.92 2.52 -2.44
CA LEU A 25 0.53 2.31 -2.06
C LEU A 25 -0.42 2.68 -3.19
N PHE A 26 -0.19 3.85 -3.82
CA PHE A 26 -0.96 4.28 -4.97
C PHE A 26 -0.76 3.34 -6.17
N ALA A 27 0.50 3.02 -6.50
CA ALA A 27 0.85 2.19 -7.64
C ALA A 27 0.29 0.77 -7.50
N ALA A 28 0.42 0.14 -6.32
CA ALA A 28 -0.10 -1.20 -6.08
C ALA A 28 -1.62 -1.26 -6.17
N ASN A 29 -2.34 -0.27 -5.62
CA ASN A 29 -3.81 -0.22 -5.75
C ASN A 29 -4.24 0.02 -7.20
N THR A 30 -3.51 0.83 -7.95
CA THR A 30 -3.81 1.05 -9.38
C THR A 30 -3.58 -0.24 -10.19
N LEU A 31 -2.48 -0.94 -9.97
CA LEU A 31 -2.21 -2.23 -10.62
C LEU A 31 -3.23 -3.30 -10.21
N ALA A 32 -3.63 -3.34 -8.94
CA ALA A 32 -4.68 -4.24 -8.47
C ALA A 32 -6.02 -3.97 -9.19
N ALA A 33 -6.44 -2.70 -9.28
CA ALA A 33 -7.65 -2.31 -10.02
C ALA A 33 -7.55 -2.53 -11.54
N CYS A 34 -6.35 -2.51 -12.12
CA CYS A 34 -6.10 -2.93 -13.50
C CYS A 34 -6.05 -4.46 -13.68
N ASN A 35 -6.30 -5.24 -12.62
CA ASN A 35 -6.17 -6.69 -12.59
C ASN A 35 -4.77 -7.18 -13.03
N GLN A 36 -3.71 -6.54 -12.52
CA GLN A 36 -2.31 -6.90 -12.75
C GLN A 36 -1.62 -7.35 -11.45
N PRO A 37 -2.12 -8.39 -10.76
CA PRO A 37 -1.58 -8.82 -9.47
C PRO A 37 -0.11 -9.25 -9.55
N GLN A 38 0.32 -9.85 -10.66
CA GLN A 38 1.70 -10.31 -10.88
C GLN A 38 2.74 -9.19 -10.92
N GLU A 39 2.32 -7.94 -11.05
CA GLU A 39 3.21 -6.77 -11.04
C GLU A 39 3.44 -6.21 -9.62
N ILE A 40 2.56 -6.55 -8.67
CA ILE A 40 2.60 -6.04 -7.29
C ILE A 40 3.89 -6.43 -6.55
N PRO A 41 4.40 -7.67 -6.66
CA PRO A 41 5.70 -8.04 -6.09
C PRO A 41 6.87 -7.11 -6.47
N LYS A 42 6.91 -6.62 -7.71
CA LYS A 42 7.99 -5.75 -8.18
C LYS A 42 7.94 -4.38 -7.51
N ILE A 43 6.73 -3.82 -7.36
CA ILE A 43 6.49 -2.59 -6.60
C ILE A 43 6.90 -2.77 -5.14
N TYR A 44 6.54 -3.91 -4.55
CA TYR A 44 6.87 -4.26 -3.17
C TYR A 44 8.39 -4.33 -2.93
N HIS A 45 9.12 -5.11 -3.73
CA HIS A 45 10.57 -5.25 -3.56
C HIS A 45 11.32 -3.94 -3.79
N MET A 46 10.82 -3.08 -4.67
CA MET A 46 11.37 -1.73 -4.81
C MET A 46 11.16 -0.90 -3.55
N ALA A 47 9.95 -0.93 -2.99
CA ALA A 47 9.65 -0.24 -1.74
C ALA A 47 10.53 -0.74 -0.60
N LEU A 48 10.77 -2.05 -0.48
CA LEU A 48 11.69 -2.65 0.51
C LEU A 48 13.13 -2.15 0.37
N LYS A 49 13.63 -2.04 -0.87
CA LYS A 49 15.01 -1.57 -1.13
C LYS A 49 15.20 -0.09 -0.85
N THR A 50 14.13 0.70 -0.89
CA THR A 50 14.16 2.14 -0.61
C THR A 50 13.60 2.49 0.78
N ALA A 51 13.28 1.49 1.61
CA ALA A 51 12.63 1.67 2.90
C ALA A 51 13.51 2.44 3.90
N ASP A 52 14.83 2.28 3.82
CA ASP A 52 15.81 2.99 4.64
C ASP A 52 16.14 4.40 4.13
N GLY A 53 15.40 4.88 3.12
CA GLY A 53 15.57 6.22 2.55
C GLY A 53 16.66 6.32 1.47
N LYS A 54 17.28 5.21 1.06
CA LYS A 54 18.24 5.20 -0.05
C LYS A 54 17.61 5.70 -1.34
N GLU A 55 18.38 6.48 -2.10
CA GLU A 55 17.95 6.88 -3.43
C GLU A 55 17.86 5.68 -4.37
N ALA A 56 16.76 5.60 -5.12
CA ALA A 56 16.61 4.60 -6.15
C ALA A 56 17.45 4.93 -7.37
N THR A 57 18.09 3.90 -7.91
CA THR A 57 18.75 3.93 -9.21
C THR A 57 18.15 2.87 -10.14
N LEU A 58 18.57 2.86 -11.40
CA LEU A 58 18.18 1.80 -12.34
C LEU A 58 18.71 0.44 -11.87
N GLN A 59 19.89 0.40 -11.26
CA GLN A 59 20.43 -0.81 -10.66
C GLN A 59 19.55 -1.28 -9.50
N THR A 60 19.13 -0.37 -8.60
CA THR A 60 18.21 -0.70 -7.51
C THR A 60 16.90 -1.31 -8.02
N ALA A 61 16.36 -0.77 -9.12
CA ALA A 61 15.15 -1.29 -9.75
C ALA A 61 15.35 -2.68 -10.38
N ASN A 62 16.48 -2.91 -11.06
CA ASN A 62 16.85 -4.24 -11.59
C ASN A 62 16.96 -5.27 -10.46
N GLU A 63 17.71 -4.94 -9.41
CA GLU A 63 17.87 -5.83 -8.26
C GLU A 63 16.52 -6.10 -7.56
N ALA A 64 15.60 -5.14 -7.53
CA ALA A 64 14.26 -5.33 -6.96
C ALA A 64 13.48 -6.41 -7.74
N ILE A 65 13.52 -6.34 -9.08
CA ILE A 65 12.87 -7.31 -9.96
C ILE A 65 13.54 -8.68 -9.83
N GLU A 66 14.87 -8.73 -9.83
CA GLU A 66 15.61 -9.99 -9.66
C GLU A 66 15.32 -10.65 -8.29
N GLN A 67 15.27 -9.86 -7.22
CA GLN A 67 14.95 -10.36 -5.88
C GLN A 67 13.50 -10.87 -5.80
N CYS A 68 12.57 -10.19 -6.46
CA CYS A 68 11.19 -10.63 -6.62
C CYS A 68 11.12 -12.01 -7.28
N GLU A 69 11.76 -12.17 -8.45
CA GLU A 69 11.77 -13.43 -9.20
C GLU A 69 12.41 -14.57 -8.40
N LYS A 70 13.54 -14.30 -7.73
CA LYS A 70 14.19 -15.28 -6.83
C LYS A 70 13.27 -15.72 -5.70
N THR A 71 12.52 -14.80 -5.10
CA THR A 71 11.63 -15.10 -3.96
C THR A 71 10.44 -15.94 -4.41
N LEU A 72 9.85 -15.60 -5.55
CA LEU A 72 8.75 -16.36 -6.15
C LEU A 72 9.20 -17.78 -6.57
N LYS A 73 10.37 -17.91 -7.20
CA LYS A 73 10.92 -19.21 -7.61
C LYS A 73 11.15 -20.15 -6.43
N ARG A 74 11.77 -19.66 -5.34
CA ARG A 74 12.01 -20.46 -4.12
C ARG A 74 10.71 -20.95 -3.48
N ARG A 75 9.65 -20.15 -3.48
CA ARG A 75 8.35 -20.58 -2.98
C ARG A 75 7.71 -21.65 -3.87
N ALA A 76 7.83 -21.52 -5.19
CA ALA A 76 7.35 -22.54 -6.12
C ALA A 76 8.08 -23.88 -5.90
N GLU A 77 9.41 -23.86 -5.77
CA GLU A 77 10.23 -25.04 -5.50
C GLU A 77 9.92 -25.67 -4.13
N GLY A 78 9.79 -24.86 -3.09
CA GLY A 78 9.42 -25.34 -1.75
C GLY A 78 8.03 -25.99 -1.68
N SER A 79 7.08 -25.51 -2.50
CA SER A 79 5.75 -26.11 -2.61
C SER A 79 5.78 -27.47 -3.32
N MET A 80 6.67 -27.68 -4.29
CA MET A 80 6.78 -28.94 -5.02
C MET A 80 7.41 -30.06 -4.18
N ASN A 81 8.40 -29.71 -3.35
CA ASN A 81 9.05 -30.69 -2.46
C ASN A 81 8.16 -31.12 -1.28
N ALA A 82 7.14 -30.34 -0.93
CA ALA A 82 6.14 -30.73 0.07
C ALA A 82 5.07 -31.69 -0.48
N GLY A 83 4.88 -31.74 -1.81
CA GLY A 83 3.83 -32.53 -2.48
C GLY A 83 4.18 -34.00 -2.74
N SER A 84 5.40 -34.46 -2.43
CA SER A 84 5.79 -35.88 -2.54
C SER A 84 5.52 -36.70 -1.27
N VAL A 85 4.82 -36.13 -0.29
CA VAL A 85 4.35 -36.83 0.91
C VAL A 85 2.82 -36.87 0.90
N GLU A 86 2.24 -37.63 -0.03
CA GLU A 86 0.82 -38.01 0.02
C GLU A 86 0.67 -39.50 -0.23
N ASN A 87 0.32 -40.25 0.82
CA ASN A 87 -0.89 -41.09 0.86
C ASN A 87 -0.94 -41.90 2.17
N SER A 88 -1.51 -41.30 3.21
CA SER A 88 -2.18 -42.08 4.27
C SER A 88 -3.19 -41.19 5.00
N ASN A 89 -4.47 -41.44 4.68
CA ASN A 89 -5.67 -41.15 5.46
C ASN A 89 -5.99 -39.69 5.82
N VAL A 90 -7.05 -39.19 5.17
CA VAL A 90 -7.86 -38.03 5.58
C VAL A 90 -8.54 -38.37 6.90
N GLY A 91 -7.82 -38.12 8.00
CA GLY A 91 -8.35 -37.96 9.34
C GLY A 91 -7.73 -36.69 9.90
N LEU A 92 -8.57 -35.74 10.33
CA LEU A 92 -8.15 -34.57 11.10
C LEU A 92 -7.46 -35.04 12.38
N HIS A 93 -6.14 -35.22 12.34
CA HIS A 93 -5.31 -35.39 13.53
C HIS A 93 -4.17 -34.38 13.52
N THR A 94 -4.27 -33.49 14.49
CA THR A 94 -3.24 -32.58 14.98
C THR A 94 -2.12 -33.39 15.64
N SER A 95 -1.17 -33.91 14.87
CA SER A 95 0.08 -34.46 15.44
C SER A 95 1.14 -34.74 14.37
N SER A 96 2.05 -33.78 14.19
CA SER A 96 3.50 -34.02 14.02
C SER A 96 4.20 -32.69 13.73
N PHE A 97 4.44 -31.93 14.80
CA PHE A 97 5.23 -30.69 14.78
C PHE A 97 6.63 -30.90 15.40
N SER A 98 6.98 -32.13 15.78
CA SER A 98 8.18 -32.45 16.58
C SER A 98 9.48 -32.55 15.77
N SER A 99 9.44 -32.59 14.44
CA SER A 99 10.66 -32.69 13.61
C SER A 99 11.17 -31.36 13.05
N LEU A 100 10.42 -30.26 13.22
CA LEU A 100 10.87 -28.91 12.85
C LEU A 100 11.61 -28.20 13.99
N GLU A 101 11.38 -28.59 15.24
CA GLU A 101 12.00 -27.97 16.42
C GLU A 101 13.51 -28.16 16.52
N SER A 102 14.09 -29.16 15.85
CA SER A 102 15.54 -29.38 15.85
C SER A 102 16.31 -28.50 14.85
N MET A 103 15.63 -27.88 13.87
CA MET A 103 16.25 -26.93 12.91
C MET A 103 16.08 -25.44 13.31
N ILE A 104 15.19 -25.14 14.23
CA ILE A 104 14.90 -23.78 14.72
C ILE A 104 16.06 -23.14 15.52
N PRO A 105 16.88 -23.86 16.32
CA PRO A 105 17.91 -23.23 17.14
C PRO A 105 19.05 -22.59 16.33
N SER A 106 19.46 -23.17 15.19
CA SER A 106 20.58 -22.62 14.39
C SER A 106 20.19 -21.36 13.62
N MET A 107 18.94 -21.27 13.12
CA MET A 107 18.43 -20.08 12.43
C MET A 107 18.15 -18.92 13.39
N ASN A 108 17.69 -19.20 14.61
CA ASN A 108 17.50 -18.17 15.63
C ASN A 108 18.82 -17.49 16.05
N ASN A 109 19.93 -18.24 16.05
CA ASN A 109 21.24 -17.66 16.36
C ASN A 109 21.76 -16.75 15.23
N THR A 110 21.60 -17.13 13.96
CA THR A 110 21.97 -16.25 12.82
C THR A 110 21.08 -15.00 12.72
N PHE A 111 19.80 -15.11 13.10
CA PHE A 111 18.88 -13.97 13.14
C PHE A 111 19.22 -13.02 14.29
N LYS A 112 19.46 -13.56 15.49
CA LYS A 112 19.92 -12.78 16.66
C LYS A 112 21.28 -12.11 16.41
N GLU A 113 22.24 -12.80 15.80
CA GLU A 113 23.54 -12.24 15.41
C GLU A 113 23.41 -11.10 14.40
N LYS A 114 22.49 -11.22 13.43
CA LYS A 114 22.21 -10.14 12.47
C LYS A 114 21.49 -8.96 13.12
N LEU A 115 20.59 -9.19 14.06
CA LEU A 115 19.91 -8.14 14.85
C LEU A 115 20.87 -7.38 15.77
N SER A 116 21.95 -8.01 16.25
CA SER A 116 22.93 -7.36 17.14
C SER A 116 23.73 -6.21 16.51
N SER A 117 23.72 -6.06 15.18
CA SER A 117 24.13 -4.79 14.56
C SER A 117 22.88 -3.92 14.41
N GLY A 118 22.75 -2.86 15.22
CA GLY A 118 21.53 -2.03 15.27
C GLY A 118 21.05 -1.47 13.91
N TYR A 119 21.92 -1.43 12.90
CA TYR A 119 21.57 -1.12 11.51
C TYR A 119 20.59 -2.13 10.89
N ASN A 120 20.79 -3.43 11.12
CA ASN A 120 19.90 -4.47 10.59
C ASN A 120 18.52 -4.44 11.27
N ALA A 121 18.46 -4.13 12.57
CA ALA A 121 17.21 -4.02 13.30
C ALA A 121 16.31 -2.90 12.73
N LYS A 122 16.88 -1.72 12.48
CA LYS A 122 16.16 -0.60 11.86
C LYS A 122 15.69 -0.93 10.44
N LEU A 123 16.56 -1.51 9.62
CA LEU A 123 16.21 -1.88 8.25
C LEU A 123 15.07 -2.91 8.22
N ILE A 124 15.12 -3.92 9.08
CA ILE A 124 14.04 -4.92 9.23
C ILE A 124 12.74 -4.21 9.65
N ALA A 125 12.79 -3.30 10.62
CA ALA A 125 11.62 -2.55 11.06
C ALA A 125 11.01 -1.68 9.93
N ASP A 126 11.84 -0.96 9.18
CA ASP A 126 11.43 -0.15 8.02
C ASP A 126 10.76 -1.03 6.94
N GLN A 127 11.37 -2.18 6.65
CA GLN A 127 10.85 -3.16 5.66
C GLN A 127 9.55 -3.85 6.11
N SER A 128 9.44 -4.20 7.40
CA SER A 128 8.20 -4.69 7.98
C SER A 128 7.10 -3.63 7.91
N GLY A 129 7.44 -2.36 8.18
CA GLY A 129 6.54 -1.23 8.02
C GLY A 129 5.98 -1.12 6.60
N VAL A 130 6.84 -1.20 5.57
CA VAL A 130 6.41 -1.24 4.16
C VAL A 130 5.45 -2.40 3.89
N THR A 131 5.76 -3.59 4.41
CA THR A 131 4.94 -4.80 4.22
C THR A 131 3.54 -4.64 4.82
N ILE A 132 3.45 -4.17 6.07
CA ILE A 132 2.19 -3.93 6.78
C ILE A 132 1.36 -2.86 6.06
N ARG A 133 2.00 -1.73 5.68
CA ARG A 133 1.34 -0.62 4.99
C ARG A 133 0.82 -1.02 3.61
N MET A 134 1.57 -1.82 2.86
CA MET A 134 1.15 -2.28 1.55
C MET A 134 -0.06 -3.23 1.61
N ARG A 135 -0.08 -4.14 2.60
CA ARG A 135 -1.25 -5.00 2.87
C ARG A 135 -2.49 -4.19 3.24
N GLU A 136 -2.35 -3.25 4.16
CA GLU A 136 -3.44 -2.36 4.55
C GLU A 136 -3.91 -1.52 3.36
N GLY A 137 -3.00 -1.03 2.53
CA GLY A 137 -3.33 -0.24 1.35
C GLY A 137 -4.20 -1.03 0.36
N LEU A 138 -3.82 -2.27 0.04
CA LEU A 138 -4.61 -3.15 -0.82
C LEU A 138 -5.98 -3.50 -0.21
N LEU A 139 -6.02 -3.70 1.12
CA LEU A 139 -7.26 -3.94 1.86
C LEU A 139 -8.19 -2.72 1.82
N LYS A 140 -7.67 -1.50 1.96
CA LYS A 140 -8.47 -0.28 1.86
C LYS A 140 -8.96 0.02 0.43
N GLY A 141 -8.29 -0.51 -0.59
CA GLY A 141 -8.75 -0.47 -1.98
C GLY A 141 -9.89 -1.46 -2.31
N LEU A 142 -10.05 -2.52 -1.52
CA LEU A 142 -11.04 -3.60 -1.72
C LEU A 142 -12.46 -3.14 -2.08
N PRO A 143 -13.05 -2.12 -1.41
CA PRO A 143 -14.43 -1.71 -1.68
C PRO A 143 -14.63 -1.10 -3.07
N ILE A 144 -13.54 -0.73 -3.74
CA ILE A 144 -13.53 -0.04 -5.03
C ILE A 144 -12.94 -0.93 -6.12
N CYS A 145 -11.85 -1.65 -5.82
CA CYS A 145 -11.26 -2.65 -6.72
C CYS A 145 -12.13 -3.90 -6.82
N GLY A 146 -12.94 -4.20 -5.80
CA GLY A 146 -13.65 -5.47 -5.68
C GLY A 146 -12.78 -6.55 -5.03
N ILE A 147 -13.47 -7.46 -4.32
CA ILE A 147 -12.84 -8.54 -3.55
C ILE A 147 -11.91 -9.43 -4.39
N PRO A 148 -12.31 -9.93 -5.59
CA PRO A 148 -11.46 -10.86 -6.34
C PRO A 148 -10.10 -10.27 -6.73
N MET A 149 -10.08 -9.00 -7.19
CA MET A 149 -8.85 -8.31 -7.56
C MET A 149 -7.94 -8.10 -6.34
N THR A 150 -8.51 -7.72 -5.19
CA THR A 150 -7.74 -7.57 -3.95
C THR A 150 -7.19 -8.91 -3.44
N ILE A 151 -7.95 -10.00 -3.53
CA ILE A 151 -7.46 -11.33 -3.14
C ILE A 151 -6.25 -11.73 -4.00
N ASN A 152 -6.36 -11.58 -5.32
CA ASN A 152 -5.26 -11.90 -6.23
C ASN A 152 -4.03 -11.04 -5.93
N ALA A 153 -4.24 -9.75 -5.65
CA ALA A 153 -3.17 -8.83 -5.29
C ALA A 153 -2.47 -9.20 -3.99
N ILE A 154 -3.23 -9.50 -2.93
CA ILE A 154 -2.70 -9.92 -1.62
C ILE A 154 -1.99 -11.27 -1.73
N ASN A 155 -2.52 -12.22 -2.49
CA ASN A 155 -1.88 -13.52 -2.70
C ASN A 155 -0.54 -13.36 -3.43
N SER A 156 -0.49 -12.53 -4.47
CA SER A 156 0.76 -12.24 -5.17
C SER A 156 1.78 -11.56 -4.25
N LEU A 157 1.34 -10.57 -3.47
CA LEU A 157 2.17 -9.93 -2.44
C LEU A 157 2.70 -10.96 -1.44
N ASN A 158 1.84 -11.76 -0.83
CA ASN A 158 2.21 -12.78 0.15
C ASN A 158 3.22 -13.78 -0.40
N GLY A 159 3.09 -14.18 -1.66
CA GLY A 159 4.04 -15.03 -2.38
C GLY A 159 5.43 -14.39 -2.57
N SER A 160 5.56 -13.08 -2.40
CA SER A 160 6.83 -12.33 -2.56
C SER A 160 7.44 -11.85 -1.24
N ILE A 161 6.78 -12.02 -0.09
CA ILE A 161 7.34 -11.56 1.20
C ILE A 161 8.56 -12.41 1.58
N PRO A 162 9.75 -11.81 1.80
CA PRO A 162 10.93 -12.52 2.29
C PRO A 162 10.68 -13.22 3.62
N HIS A 163 11.29 -14.41 3.82
CA HIS A 163 11.07 -15.23 5.02
C HIS A 163 11.39 -14.49 6.34
N TYR A 164 12.40 -13.61 6.33
CA TYR A 164 12.77 -12.85 7.53
C TYR A 164 11.73 -11.78 7.92
N LEU A 165 10.77 -11.45 7.03
CA LEU A 165 9.64 -10.56 7.31
C LEU A 165 8.36 -11.32 7.64
N THR A 166 8.38 -12.67 7.59
CA THR A 166 7.24 -13.52 7.96
C THR A 166 7.33 -14.08 9.37
N THR A 167 8.45 -13.89 10.08
CA THR A 167 8.60 -14.31 11.47
C THR A 167 7.75 -13.42 12.40
N SER A 168 7.19 -14.00 13.46
CA SER A 168 6.41 -13.25 14.46
C SER A 168 7.17 -12.03 14.98
N GLU A 169 8.47 -12.21 15.26
CA GLU A 169 9.35 -11.16 15.77
C GLU A 169 9.52 -9.98 14.81
N ALA A 170 9.61 -10.23 13.50
CA ALA A 170 9.71 -9.16 12.50
C ALA A 170 8.38 -8.42 12.30
N VAL A 171 7.26 -9.12 12.45
CA VAL A 171 5.93 -8.52 12.44
C VAL A 171 5.75 -7.64 13.68
N ASP A 172 6.16 -8.13 14.86
CA ASP A 172 6.09 -7.38 16.11
C ASP A 172 7.00 -6.14 16.09
N ALA A 173 8.23 -6.26 15.58
CA ALA A 173 9.14 -5.13 15.41
C ALA A 173 8.61 -4.08 14.40
N GLY A 174 8.01 -4.53 13.29
CA GLY A 174 7.38 -3.64 12.32
C GLY A 174 6.14 -2.94 12.86
N ALA A 175 5.29 -3.70 13.57
CA ALA A 175 4.13 -3.15 14.26
C ALA A 175 4.58 -2.12 15.30
N LEU A 176 5.61 -2.42 16.10
CA LEU A 176 6.20 -1.49 17.06
C LEU A 176 6.79 -0.25 16.38
N ALA A 177 7.44 -0.35 15.23
CA ALA A 177 7.98 0.81 14.51
C ALA A 177 6.87 1.69 13.93
N VAL A 178 5.86 1.09 13.31
CA VAL A 178 4.66 1.81 12.82
C VAL A 178 3.96 2.48 13.99
N LEU A 179 3.70 1.75 15.07
CA LEU A 179 3.10 2.29 16.29
C LEU A 179 3.96 3.38 16.92
N SER A 180 5.29 3.25 16.94
CA SER A 180 6.19 4.27 17.51
C SER A 180 6.14 5.57 16.71
N SER A 181 6.16 5.49 15.38
CA SER A 181 6.01 6.65 14.50
C SER A 181 4.65 7.35 14.69
N LEU A 182 3.57 6.58 14.85
CA LEU A 182 2.23 7.10 15.12
C LEU A 182 2.07 7.65 16.54
N VAL A 183 2.73 7.04 17.54
CA VAL A 183 2.74 7.49 18.93
C VAL A 183 3.47 8.82 19.08
N GLU A 184 4.53 9.06 18.30
CA GLU A 184 5.23 10.36 18.28
C GLU A 184 4.36 11.48 17.70
N VAL A 185 3.54 11.18 16.69
CA VAL A 185 2.53 12.09 16.14
C VAL A 185 1.36 12.29 17.11
N ARG A 186 0.91 11.22 17.79
CA ARG A 186 -0.22 11.22 18.73
C ARG A 186 0.09 11.85 20.09
N ARG A 187 1.34 11.80 20.55
CA ARG A 187 1.82 12.50 21.76
C ARG A 187 1.65 14.03 21.66
N LYS A 188 1.61 14.57 20.45
CA LYS A 188 1.31 16.00 20.21
C LYS A 188 -0.18 16.34 20.25
N SER A 189 -1.08 15.35 20.25
CA SER A 189 -2.50 15.60 19.94
C SER A 189 -3.53 15.12 20.97
N GLN A 190 -3.25 14.25 21.95
CA GLN A 190 -4.16 14.08 23.11
C GLN A 190 -3.59 13.17 24.22
N LYS A 191 -3.74 13.62 25.48
CA LYS A 191 -3.63 12.82 26.71
C LYS A 191 -4.95 12.06 26.91
N ALA A 192 -4.96 10.74 26.74
CA ALA A 192 -5.94 9.87 27.40
C ALA A 192 -5.35 8.47 27.60
N LYS A 193 -5.42 7.98 28.84
CA LYS A 193 -5.01 6.64 29.28
C LYS A 193 -6.17 5.67 29.07
N LEU A 194 -5.93 4.53 28.41
CA LEU A 194 -6.70 3.32 28.64
C LEU A 194 -5.78 2.10 28.61
N SER A 195 -5.99 1.18 29.55
CA SER A 195 -5.24 -0.06 29.71
C SER A 195 -5.79 -1.17 28.81
N PRO A 196 -4.95 -2.04 28.22
CA PRO A 196 -5.42 -3.23 27.52
C PRO A 196 -5.35 -4.46 28.42
N GLN A 197 -6.47 -5.16 28.55
CA GLN A 197 -6.49 -6.61 28.74
C GLN A 197 -7.14 -7.22 27.51
N THR A 198 -6.46 -8.14 26.83
CA THR A 198 -7.06 -8.91 25.73
C THR A 198 -6.45 -10.32 25.72
N MET A 199 -7.31 -11.33 25.80
CA MET A 199 -6.96 -12.74 25.58
C MET A 199 -6.77 -12.99 24.07
N ALA A 200 -5.69 -13.68 23.72
CA ALA A 200 -5.31 -13.98 22.35
C ALA A 200 -5.99 -15.25 21.83
N ILE A 201 -6.74 -15.13 20.73
CA ILE A 201 -7.08 -16.26 19.85
C ILE A 201 -6.05 -16.26 18.71
N LYS A 202 -5.39 -17.39 18.47
CA LYS A 202 -4.38 -17.61 17.43
C LYS A 202 -4.99 -17.51 16.02
N LEU A 203 -5.20 -16.29 15.53
CA LEU A 203 -5.07 -16.00 14.11
C LEU A 203 -3.56 -15.87 13.82
N GLY A 204 -3.09 -16.32 12.64
CA GLY A 204 -1.66 -16.41 12.35
C GLY A 204 -0.89 -15.11 12.67
N PRO A 205 0.43 -15.17 12.95
CA PRO A 205 1.26 -14.08 13.49
C PRO A 205 1.34 -12.80 12.63
N SER A 206 0.60 -12.73 11.52
CA SER A 206 0.57 -11.60 10.58
C SER A 206 -0.81 -10.98 10.38
N SER A 207 -1.81 -11.41 11.15
CA SER A 207 -3.15 -10.81 11.15
C SER A 207 -3.14 -9.61 12.09
N ILE A 208 -3.35 -8.39 11.57
CA ILE A 208 -3.69 -7.26 12.45
C ILE A 208 -5.02 -7.63 13.11
N ASN A 209 -4.97 -7.94 14.40
CA ASN A 209 -6.18 -8.22 15.18
C ASN A 209 -6.97 -6.92 15.30
N ARG A 210 -7.85 -6.66 14.32
CA ARG A 210 -8.94 -5.70 14.47
C ARG A 210 -9.95 -6.37 15.41
N ASN A 211 -9.69 -6.26 16.72
CA ASN A 211 -10.41 -6.96 17.79
C ASN A 211 -11.88 -7.26 17.43
N PHE A 212 -12.21 -8.55 17.36
CA PHE A 212 -13.54 -9.03 16.98
C PHE A 212 -14.62 -8.70 18.02
N TRP A 213 -14.21 -8.46 19.27
CA TRP A 213 -15.07 -8.02 20.37
C TRP A 213 -14.91 -6.52 20.58
N LYS A 214 -15.63 -5.74 19.76
CA LYS A 214 -15.75 -4.31 20.00
C LYS A 214 -16.83 -4.08 21.04
N SER A 215 -16.53 -3.29 22.07
CA SER A 215 -17.56 -2.81 22.97
C SER A 215 -18.57 -1.97 22.18
N TYR A 216 -19.81 -1.86 22.68
CA TYR A 216 -20.80 -0.96 22.10
C TYR A 216 -20.25 0.46 21.91
N PHE A 217 -19.43 0.95 22.85
CA PHE A 217 -18.77 2.25 22.75
C PHE A 217 -17.78 2.33 21.59
N GLN A 218 -16.96 1.30 21.37
CA GLN A 218 -16.03 1.26 20.24
C GLN A 218 -16.76 1.22 18.90
N ILE A 219 -17.84 0.44 18.79
CA ILE A 219 -18.68 0.42 17.59
C ILE A 219 -19.28 1.80 17.34
N LYS A 220 -19.76 2.47 18.39
CA LYS A 220 -20.32 3.82 18.28
C LYS A 220 -19.26 4.83 17.83
N GLU A 221 -18.07 4.81 18.43
CA GLU A 221 -16.95 5.68 18.06
C GLU A 221 -16.52 5.47 16.61
N GLU A 222 -16.37 4.22 16.15
CA GLU A 222 -16.04 3.92 14.76
C GLU A 222 -17.10 4.41 13.77
N ARG A 223 -18.38 4.30 14.14
CA ARG A 223 -19.47 4.85 13.33
C ARG A 223 -19.37 6.37 13.25
N GLU A 224 -19.14 7.04 14.37
CA GLU A 224 -18.96 8.50 14.41
C GLU A 224 -17.75 8.94 13.59
N ASP A 225 -16.65 8.19 13.64
CA ASP A 225 -15.47 8.42 12.81
C ASP A 225 -15.76 8.18 11.32
N GLY A 226 -16.50 7.13 10.99
CA GLY A 226 -16.97 6.86 9.63
C GLY A 226 -17.83 7.98 9.06
N TYR A 227 -18.78 8.47 9.86
CA TYR A 227 -19.57 9.65 9.54
C TYR A 227 -18.67 10.88 9.33
N ARG A 228 -17.71 11.13 10.22
CA ARG A 228 -16.79 12.26 10.12
C ARG A 228 -15.94 12.19 8.85
N LEU A 229 -15.38 11.02 8.55
CA LEU A 229 -14.58 10.79 7.35
C LEU A 229 -15.43 10.97 6.09
N PHE A 230 -16.61 10.35 6.05
CA PHE A 230 -17.55 10.49 4.94
C PHE A 230 -17.92 11.96 4.70
N ASN A 231 -18.13 12.72 5.78
CA ASN A 231 -18.43 14.15 5.73
C ASN A 231 -17.29 14.97 5.13
N ILE A 232 -16.04 14.66 5.49
CA ILE A 232 -14.86 15.34 4.95
C ILE A 232 -14.72 15.02 3.45
N MET A 233 -14.90 13.75 3.07
CA MET A 233 -14.75 13.30 1.68
C MET A 233 -15.88 13.82 0.77
N SER A 234 -17.10 13.87 1.29
CA SER A 234 -18.29 14.30 0.55
C SER A 234 -18.37 15.82 0.41
N ASN A 235 -18.88 16.32 -0.72
CA ASN A 235 -18.97 17.77 -0.98
C ASN A 235 -20.28 18.39 -0.43
N LYS A 236 -20.57 19.66 -0.76
CA LYS A 236 -21.79 20.38 -0.35
C LYS A 236 -23.11 19.66 -0.71
N LYS A 237 -23.09 18.66 -1.60
CA LYS A 237 -24.24 17.85 -2.00
C LYS A 237 -24.34 16.52 -1.22
N ARG A 238 -23.63 16.38 -0.10
CA ARG A 238 -23.63 15.18 0.75
C ARG A 238 -25.04 14.75 1.14
N ASP A 239 -25.83 15.65 1.69
CA ASP A 239 -27.14 15.29 2.26
C ASP A 239 -28.09 14.75 1.17
N LYS A 240 -28.01 15.31 -0.04
CA LYS A 240 -28.72 14.79 -1.21
C LYS A 240 -28.24 13.38 -1.59
N PHE A 241 -26.94 13.13 -1.54
CA PHE A 241 -26.38 11.81 -1.84
C PHE A 241 -26.74 10.77 -0.77
N ILE A 242 -26.68 11.13 0.51
CA ILE A 242 -27.14 10.27 1.62
C ILE A 242 -28.63 9.97 1.46
N SER A 243 -29.46 10.98 1.23
CA SER A 243 -30.90 10.81 1.03
C SER A 243 -31.20 9.89 -0.16
N MET A 244 -30.45 10.05 -1.27
CA MET A 244 -30.55 9.18 -2.44
C MET A 244 -30.17 7.73 -2.13
N ILE A 245 -29.02 7.47 -1.47
CA ILE A 245 -28.61 6.10 -1.14
C ILE A 245 -29.55 5.48 -0.12
N ASN A 246 -29.88 6.19 0.96
CA ASN A 246 -30.76 5.66 1.99
C ASN A 246 -32.18 5.39 1.46
N GLY A 247 -32.67 6.23 0.55
CA GLY A 247 -33.95 6.01 -0.14
C GLY A 247 -33.91 4.83 -1.11
N ALA A 248 -32.75 4.55 -1.74
CA ALA A 248 -32.59 3.39 -2.62
C ALA A 248 -32.36 2.09 -1.83
N SER A 249 -31.54 2.12 -0.78
CA SER A 249 -31.27 1.00 0.11
C SER A 249 -30.64 1.48 1.43
N ASN A 250 -31.39 1.31 2.52
CA ASN A 250 -30.91 1.58 3.88
C ASN A 250 -29.71 0.68 4.26
N GLU A 251 -29.71 -0.58 3.82
CA GLU A 251 -28.61 -1.50 4.11
C GLU A 251 -27.32 -1.10 3.38
N LEU A 252 -27.42 -0.65 2.12
CA LEU A 252 -26.28 -0.10 1.41
C LEU A 252 -25.74 1.16 2.11
N TYR A 253 -26.63 2.02 2.59
CA TYR A 253 -26.24 3.20 3.36
C TYR A 253 -25.49 2.81 4.65
N LYS A 254 -26.05 1.89 5.45
CA LYS A 254 -25.43 1.41 6.69
C LYS A 254 -24.07 0.78 6.43
N TYR A 255 -23.96 -0.09 5.42
CA TYR A 255 -22.70 -0.70 5.02
C TYR A 255 -21.66 0.35 4.63
N MET A 256 -22.05 1.32 3.79
CA MET A 256 -21.17 2.39 3.33
C MET A 256 -20.64 3.24 4.49
N ILE A 257 -21.49 3.59 5.45
CA ILE A 257 -21.07 4.47 6.55
C ILE A 257 -20.35 3.68 7.65
N ASN A 258 -20.92 2.58 8.11
CA ASN A 258 -20.43 1.87 9.30
C ASN A 258 -19.20 1.02 8.96
N ASP A 259 -19.30 0.17 7.95
CA ASP A 259 -18.27 -0.83 7.68
C ASP A 259 -17.17 -0.25 6.79
N LEU A 260 -17.58 0.42 5.71
CA LEU A 260 -16.64 1.01 4.76
C LEU A 260 -15.95 2.26 5.34
N HIS A 261 -16.70 3.33 5.62
CA HIS A 261 -16.05 4.57 6.08
C HIS A 261 -15.59 4.48 7.53
N GLY A 262 -16.36 3.82 8.41
CA GLY A 262 -16.00 3.65 9.82
C GLY A 262 -14.89 2.64 10.02
N SER A 263 -15.22 1.35 10.00
CA SER A 263 -14.26 0.31 10.41
C SER A 263 -13.08 0.12 9.46
N LEU A 264 -13.23 0.38 8.16
CA LEU A 264 -12.17 0.15 7.17
C LEU A 264 -11.37 1.42 6.86
N LEU A 265 -12.01 2.49 6.37
CA LEU A 265 -11.28 3.65 5.87
C LEU A 265 -10.80 4.58 6.98
N ALA A 266 -11.58 4.80 8.04
CA ALA A 266 -11.19 5.66 9.18
C ALA A 266 -10.16 5.01 10.12
N PHE A 267 -9.85 3.72 9.96
CA PHE A 267 -8.80 3.07 10.74
C PHE A 267 -7.41 3.60 10.36
N GLU A 268 -6.81 4.44 11.20
CA GLU A 268 -5.56 5.16 10.91
C GLU A 268 -4.31 4.59 11.60
N ASN A 269 -4.41 3.44 12.29
CA ASN A 269 -3.28 2.87 13.03
C ASN A 269 -2.16 2.30 12.15
N ILE A 270 -2.32 2.30 10.82
CA ILE A 270 -1.33 1.76 9.86
C ILE A 270 -1.08 2.76 8.73
N LEU A 271 -2.18 3.23 8.11
CA LEU A 271 -2.15 4.23 7.05
C LEU A 271 -2.82 5.49 7.55
N GLU A 272 -2.13 6.62 7.40
CA GLU A 272 -2.72 7.92 7.68
C GLU A 272 -3.85 8.25 6.67
N ARG A 273 -4.64 9.29 6.96
CA ARG A 273 -5.73 9.74 6.07
C ARG A 273 -5.27 10.01 4.64
N LYS A 274 -4.11 10.65 4.48
CA LYS A 274 -3.55 11.00 3.16
C LYS A 274 -3.21 9.75 2.35
N GLU A 275 -2.62 8.75 3.00
CA GLU A 275 -2.21 7.50 2.37
C GLU A 275 -3.42 6.64 2.02
N THR A 276 -4.40 6.60 2.91
CA THR A 276 -5.71 5.99 2.65
C THR A 276 -6.37 6.64 1.44
N ALA A 277 -6.34 7.96 1.33
CA ALA A 277 -6.87 8.68 0.18
C ALA A 277 -6.13 8.35 -1.13
N LEU A 278 -4.80 8.16 -1.08
CA LEU A 278 -4.02 7.68 -2.23
C LEU A 278 -4.38 6.25 -2.64
N CYS A 279 -4.60 5.33 -1.68
CA CYS A 279 -5.03 3.95 -1.98
C CYS A 279 -6.40 3.96 -2.70
N ILE A 280 -7.35 4.75 -2.18
CA ILE A 280 -8.67 4.95 -2.79
C ILE A 280 -8.53 5.54 -4.19
N LEU A 281 -7.72 6.58 -4.37
CA LEU A 281 -7.52 7.19 -5.69
C LEU A 281 -6.91 6.23 -6.71
N GLY A 282 -5.91 5.44 -6.30
CA GLY A 282 -5.33 4.41 -7.15
C GLY A 282 -6.36 3.35 -7.55
N SER A 283 -7.27 3.00 -6.64
CA SER A 283 -8.35 2.04 -6.90
C SER A 283 -9.43 2.56 -7.86
N VAL A 284 -9.79 3.84 -7.76
CA VAL A 284 -10.84 4.47 -8.61
C VAL A 284 -10.34 4.75 -10.01
N PHE A 285 -9.05 5.01 -10.17
CA PHE A 285 -8.48 5.51 -11.44
C PHE A 285 -8.78 4.61 -12.63
N PRO A 286 -8.54 3.28 -12.56
CA PRO A 286 -8.80 2.38 -13.68
C PRO A 286 -10.30 2.16 -13.97
N GLN A 287 -11.18 2.52 -13.04
CA GLN A 287 -12.63 2.31 -13.16
C GLN A 287 -13.30 3.33 -14.10
N ARG A 288 -12.60 4.41 -14.49
CA ARG A 288 -13.08 5.44 -15.44
C ARG A 288 -14.40 6.11 -15.02
N VAL A 289 -14.66 6.18 -13.72
CA VAL A 289 -15.85 6.85 -13.16
C VAL A 289 -15.51 8.31 -12.84
N ASP A 290 -15.53 9.17 -13.85
CA ASP A 290 -15.08 10.56 -13.78
C ASP A 290 -15.68 11.39 -12.64
N ASN A 291 -16.99 11.26 -12.42
CA ASN A 291 -17.69 11.98 -11.36
C ASN A 291 -17.22 11.55 -9.97
N MET A 292 -16.93 10.26 -9.82
CA MET A 292 -16.41 9.68 -8.61
C MET A 292 -14.96 10.11 -8.39
N LEU A 293 -14.12 10.04 -9.42
CA LEU A 293 -12.72 10.48 -9.36
C LEU A 293 -12.59 11.97 -8.96
N LYS A 294 -13.44 12.85 -9.52
CA LYS A 294 -13.50 14.27 -9.11
C LYS A 294 -13.86 14.46 -7.64
N ASN A 295 -14.70 13.61 -7.07
CA ASN A 295 -15.07 13.67 -5.66
C ASN A 295 -13.91 13.17 -4.79
N TYR A 296 -13.26 12.07 -5.16
CA TYR A 296 -12.12 11.56 -4.41
C TYR A 296 -10.90 12.50 -4.46
N PHE A 297 -10.66 13.22 -5.57
CA PHE A 297 -9.63 14.27 -5.58
C PHE A 297 -9.92 15.37 -4.56
N ARG A 298 -11.19 15.80 -4.42
CA ARG A 298 -11.59 16.78 -3.39
C ARG A 298 -11.42 16.21 -1.99
N GLY A 299 -11.86 14.97 -1.79
CA GLY A 299 -11.77 14.28 -0.50
C GLY A 299 -10.32 14.14 -0.04
N ALA A 300 -9.42 13.71 -0.94
CA ALA A 300 -8.00 13.58 -0.64
C ALA A 300 -7.37 14.92 -0.21
N ILE A 301 -7.69 16.01 -0.91
CA ILE A 301 -7.21 17.35 -0.53
C ILE A 301 -7.71 17.75 0.86
N ARG A 302 -8.97 17.47 1.18
CA ARG A 302 -9.53 17.76 2.52
C ARG A 302 -8.98 16.84 3.61
N ASN A 303 -8.55 15.65 3.24
CA ASN A 303 -7.79 14.73 4.10
C ASN A 303 -6.31 15.13 4.25
N GLY A 304 -5.92 16.27 3.67
CA GLY A 304 -4.63 16.91 3.87
C GLY A 304 -3.64 16.73 2.73
N ASN A 305 -3.99 16.02 1.65
CA ASN A 305 -3.11 15.97 0.49
C ASN A 305 -2.97 17.36 -0.17
N SER A 306 -1.76 17.69 -0.60
CA SER A 306 -1.56 18.89 -1.39
C SER A 306 -2.18 18.74 -2.78
N ARG A 307 -2.49 19.86 -3.44
CA ARG A 307 -3.01 19.79 -4.82
C ARG A 307 -1.95 19.22 -5.76
N GLU A 308 -0.69 19.53 -5.50
CA GLU A 308 0.47 19.03 -6.21
C GLU A 308 0.59 17.50 -6.06
N GLU A 309 0.48 16.94 -4.84
CA GLU A 309 0.42 15.48 -4.64
C GLU A 309 -0.68 14.82 -5.48
N ILE A 310 -1.89 15.40 -5.49
CA ILE A 310 -3.01 14.86 -6.27
C ILE A 310 -2.77 14.98 -7.78
N TYR A 311 -2.12 16.04 -8.22
CA TYR A 311 -1.72 16.19 -9.62
C TYR A 311 -0.75 15.08 -10.05
N TYR A 312 0.27 14.83 -9.25
CA TYR A 312 1.25 13.79 -9.54
C TYR A 312 0.66 12.38 -9.41
N ALA A 313 -0.23 12.15 -8.44
CA ALA A 313 -0.97 10.89 -8.33
C ALA A 313 -1.81 10.66 -9.60
N ARG A 314 -2.44 11.71 -10.14
CA ARG A 314 -3.15 11.63 -11.42
C ARG A 314 -2.21 11.28 -12.58
N LEU A 315 -1.04 11.90 -12.67
CA LEU A 315 -0.07 11.59 -13.73
C LEU A 315 0.38 10.12 -13.64
N MET A 316 0.75 9.67 -12.44
CA MET A 316 1.12 8.28 -12.18
C MET A 316 -0.01 7.31 -12.54
N GLY A 317 -1.25 7.62 -12.15
CA GLY A 317 -2.42 6.79 -12.47
C GLY A 317 -2.65 6.66 -13.98
N ILE A 318 -2.51 7.75 -14.74
CA ILE A 318 -2.61 7.73 -16.21
C ILE A 318 -1.53 6.82 -16.80
N GLU A 319 -0.30 6.92 -16.31
CA GLU A 319 0.81 6.13 -16.83
C GLU A 319 0.63 4.63 -16.57
N ILE A 320 0.29 4.26 -15.33
CA ILE A 320 0.02 2.86 -14.98
C ILE A 320 -1.15 2.31 -15.81
N CYS A 321 -2.25 3.05 -15.91
CA CYS A 321 -3.41 2.65 -16.72
C CYS A 321 -3.01 2.41 -18.18
N LYS A 322 -2.23 3.31 -18.78
CA LYS A 322 -1.72 3.14 -20.15
C LYS A 322 -0.83 1.90 -20.30
N TRP A 323 0.04 1.63 -19.32
CA TRP A 323 0.88 0.43 -19.34
C TRP A 323 0.06 -0.86 -19.24
N CYS A 324 -1.09 -0.80 -18.57
CA CYS A 324 -2.05 -1.90 -18.45
C CYS A 324 -3.06 -1.98 -19.61
N GLY A 325 -2.95 -1.12 -20.64
CA GLY A 325 -3.88 -1.10 -21.77
C GLY A 325 -5.27 -0.52 -21.45
N VAL A 326 -5.40 0.24 -20.37
CA VAL A 326 -6.65 0.95 -20.04
C VAL A 326 -6.73 2.23 -20.86
N GLU A 327 -7.74 2.31 -21.71
CA GLU A 327 -8.06 3.49 -22.52
C GLU A 327 -9.08 4.39 -21.83
N PHE A 328 -8.89 5.70 -21.93
CA PHE A 328 -9.80 6.70 -21.37
C PHE A 328 -10.58 7.35 -22.50
N ASP A 329 -11.91 7.45 -22.34
CA ASP A 329 -12.85 8.03 -23.32
C ASP A 329 -12.79 9.58 -23.35
N GLY A 330 -11.59 10.14 -23.25
CA GLY A 330 -11.35 11.57 -23.20
C GLY A 330 -10.28 11.96 -22.19
N GLU A 331 -10.30 13.23 -21.81
CA GLU A 331 -9.35 13.74 -20.84
C GLU A 331 -9.74 13.31 -19.42
N VAL A 332 -8.88 12.50 -18.80
CA VAL A 332 -9.00 12.15 -17.37
C VAL A 332 -9.20 13.41 -16.55
N PRO A 333 -10.24 13.48 -15.69
CA PRO A 333 -10.61 14.67 -14.95
C PRO A 333 -9.42 15.42 -14.39
N ARG A 334 -9.27 16.68 -14.81
CA ARG A 334 -8.41 17.61 -14.10
C ARG A 334 -9.15 18.09 -12.88
N TYR A 335 -8.57 17.92 -11.69
CA TYR A 335 -8.98 18.78 -10.60
C TYR A 335 -8.57 20.20 -10.97
N LYS A 336 -9.44 21.20 -10.76
CA LYS A 336 -9.13 22.62 -11.00
C LYS A 336 -7.97 23.03 -10.08
N LEU A 337 -6.76 22.70 -10.47
CA LEU A 337 -5.53 23.29 -9.99
C LEU A 337 -5.64 24.74 -10.43
N LEU A 338 -6.09 25.59 -9.50
CA LEU A 338 -5.97 27.05 -9.52
C LEU A 338 -6.03 27.65 -10.93
N LYS A 339 -7.21 28.13 -11.36
CA LYS A 339 -7.43 28.72 -12.69
C LYS A 339 -6.40 29.80 -13.11
N GLN A 340 -5.61 30.34 -12.18
CA GLN A 340 -4.55 31.31 -12.43
C GLN A 340 -3.12 30.73 -12.29
N ASP A 341 -2.87 29.80 -11.35
CA ASP A 341 -1.53 29.19 -11.22
C ASP A 341 -1.23 28.09 -12.25
N THR A 342 -2.23 27.46 -12.88
CA THR A 342 -1.97 26.27 -13.73
C THR A 342 -1.13 26.60 -14.95
N LYS A 343 -1.36 27.73 -15.63
CA LYS A 343 -0.54 28.09 -16.80
C LYS A 343 0.91 28.39 -16.41
N GLU A 344 1.12 29.04 -15.27
CA GLU A 344 2.46 29.45 -14.84
C GLU A 344 3.23 28.31 -14.16
N LYS A 345 2.56 27.50 -13.32
CA LYS A 345 3.11 26.27 -12.76
C LYS A 345 3.33 25.21 -13.83
N ASP A 346 2.47 25.04 -14.82
CA ASP A 346 2.74 24.13 -15.96
C ASP A 346 3.95 24.62 -16.78
N LYS A 347 4.08 25.94 -16.99
CA LYS A 347 5.26 26.51 -17.67
C LYS A 347 6.53 26.31 -16.86
N LYS A 348 6.46 26.46 -15.52
CA LYS A 348 7.57 26.23 -14.59
C LYS A 348 7.93 24.74 -14.50
N LEU A 349 6.95 23.86 -14.46
CA LEU A 349 7.12 22.41 -14.44
C LEU A 349 7.73 21.90 -15.75
N LYS A 350 7.22 22.37 -16.90
CA LYS A 350 7.84 22.09 -18.21
C LYS A 350 9.30 22.56 -18.27
N LYS A 351 9.63 23.71 -17.67
CA LYS A 351 11.02 24.19 -17.54
C LYS A 351 11.87 23.27 -16.64
N ILE A 352 11.32 22.80 -15.51
CA ILE A 352 12.03 21.90 -14.58
C ILE A 352 12.29 20.54 -15.26
N ILE A 353 11.28 19.94 -15.87
CA ILE A 353 11.40 18.66 -16.60
C ILE A 353 12.42 18.80 -17.74
N LYS A 354 12.35 19.89 -18.53
CA LYS A 354 13.33 20.16 -19.59
C LYS A 354 14.75 20.27 -19.02
N LYS A 355 14.93 20.94 -17.87
CA LYS A 355 16.24 21.10 -17.21
C LYS A 355 16.77 19.79 -16.63
N GLN A 356 15.90 18.94 -16.08
CA GLN A 356 16.27 17.61 -15.59
C GLN A 356 16.69 16.70 -16.75
N ASN A 357 15.92 16.65 -17.84
CA ASN A 357 16.27 15.88 -19.03
C ASN A 357 17.59 16.35 -19.66
N LEU A 358 17.82 17.67 -19.75
CA LEU A 358 19.10 18.23 -20.21
C LEU A 358 20.28 17.85 -19.33
N LYS A 359 20.11 17.78 -18.00
CA LYS A 359 21.16 17.32 -17.09
C LYS A 359 21.49 15.85 -17.29
N VAL A 360 20.48 15.00 -17.48
CA VAL A 360 20.66 13.56 -17.75
C VAL A 360 21.42 13.37 -19.07
N VAL A 361 20.98 14.03 -20.16
CA VAL A 361 21.64 13.97 -21.47
C VAL A 361 23.10 14.44 -21.41
N LYS A 362 23.38 15.57 -20.73
CA LYS A 362 24.77 16.05 -20.57
C LYS A 362 25.65 15.07 -19.80
N LYS A 363 25.11 14.42 -18.77
CA LYS A 363 25.85 13.42 -17.98
C LYS A 363 26.19 12.18 -18.83
N SER A 364 25.27 11.75 -19.69
CA SER A 364 25.49 10.66 -20.65
C SER A 364 26.50 11.03 -21.75
N MET A 365 26.46 12.26 -22.28
CA MET A 365 27.46 12.72 -23.27
C MET A 365 28.87 12.81 -22.69
N ILE A 366 29.02 13.24 -21.43
CA ILE A 366 30.33 13.26 -20.76
C ILE A 366 30.88 11.85 -20.53
N GLN A 367 30.01 10.87 -20.28
CA GLN A 367 30.43 9.47 -20.17
C GLN A 367 30.84 8.88 -21.53
N LEU A 368 30.15 9.24 -22.61
CA LEU A 368 30.50 8.81 -23.96
C LEU A 368 31.83 9.39 -24.47
N ASN A 369 32.18 10.64 -24.11
CA ASN A 369 33.45 11.26 -24.50
C ASN A 369 34.66 10.83 -23.63
N ARG A 370 34.46 9.96 -22.64
CA ARG A 370 35.53 9.38 -21.80
C ARG A 370 35.86 7.94 -22.15
N ILE A 371 35.16 7.39 -23.14
CA ILE A 371 35.44 6.13 -23.82
C ILE A 371 36.09 6.51 -25.15
#